data_AF-A0A960JH46-F1
#
_entry.id   AF-A0A960JH46-F1
#
_cell.length_a   1.000
_cell.length_b   1.000
_cell.length_c   1.000
_cell.angle_alpha   90.00
_cell.angle_beta   90.00
_cell.angle_gamma   90.00
#
_symmetry.space_group_name_H-M   'P 1'
#
loop_
_entity.id
_entity.type
_entity.pdbx_description
1 polymer ?
#
loop_
_entity_poly.entity_id
_entity_poly.type
_entity_poly.pdbx_seq_one_letter_code
_entity_poly.pdbx_strand_id
1 'polypeptide(L)'
;MRKLLFFLVSILFIAGCQTAKTGDSDPSKLKRFDLKGKIVSVDKAGGKVAIDHDEIPGYMSAMTMDFPVRDQVILNDLKPGSLIRAELVVDNPNGKFWLDNIVTTSAPGPGDAPLPVKEEVAVEGKPMIDFSLIDQDNKPVSLKDFAGKSWALTFIYSECPLPDFCIAMSKHFSDAANKIAENEELKQNTRLLSISFDPKRDTPERLKSYGLGYLGKDSKAADFSIWKLAAGKDEEIRKIADF
;
A
#
# COMPACT_ATOMS: atom_id res chain seq x y z
N MET A 1 20.45 -57.14 53.65
CA MET A 1 21.35 -56.41 54.58
C MET A 1 21.49 -54.98 54.08
N ARG A 2 21.44 -54.02 55.01
CA ARG A 2 21.69 -52.56 54.89
C ARG A 2 22.67 -52.21 53.75
N LYS A 3 22.43 -51.18 52.95
CA LYS A 3 22.74 -49.79 53.32
C LYS A 3 21.92 -48.75 52.57
N LEU A 4 21.18 -48.00 53.37
CA LEU A 4 20.90 -46.56 53.31
C LEU A 4 21.99 -45.75 52.59
N LEU A 5 21.61 -44.91 51.61
CA LEU A 5 22.36 -43.69 51.32
C LEU A 5 21.36 -42.53 51.12
N PHE A 6 21.52 -41.54 52.00
CA PHE A 6 20.72 -40.36 52.21
C PHE A 6 21.19 -39.22 51.29
N PHE A 7 20.23 -38.40 50.84
CA PHE A 7 20.32 -36.94 50.66
C PHE A 7 21.51 -36.32 49.88
N LEU A 8 21.21 -35.67 48.76
CA LEU A 8 21.15 -34.19 48.76
C LEU A 8 20.34 -33.67 47.58
N VAL A 9 19.26 -32.96 47.92
CA VAL A 9 18.48 -32.11 47.03
C VAL A 9 19.31 -30.88 46.69
N SER A 10 19.44 -30.57 45.40
CA SER A 10 19.79 -29.22 44.92
C SER A 10 19.10 -29.00 43.59
N ILE A 11 17.81 -28.66 43.66
CA ILE A 11 17.05 -28.14 42.54
C ILE A 11 17.44 -26.66 42.42
N LEU A 12 18.37 -26.37 41.50
CA LEU A 12 18.68 -25.02 41.07
C LEU A 12 17.60 -24.59 40.06
N PHE A 13 16.58 -23.86 40.54
CA PHE A 13 15.63 -23.17 39.66
C PHE A 13 16.35 -21.99 39.00
N ILE A 14 16.88 -22.21 37.80
CA ILE A 14 17.30 -21.11 36.93
C ILE A 14 16.02 -20.54 36.31
N ALA A 15 15.50 -19.47 36.91
CA ALA A 15 14.52 -18.60 36.29
C ALA A 15 15.18 -17.90 35.10
N GLY A 16 15.12 -18.54 33.92
CA GLY A 16 15.52 -17.93 32.66
C GLY A 16 14.55 -16.80 32.32
N CYS A 17 14.99 -15.56 32.49
CA CYS A 17 14.36 -14.39 31.90
C CYS A 17 14.38 -14.55 30.37
N GLN A 18 13.24 -14.92 29.77
CA GLN A 18 13.04 -14.72 28.34
C GLN A 18 12.67 -13.26 28.14
N THR A 19 13.68 -12.42 27.91
CA THR A 19 13.46 -11.18 27.15
C THR A 19 12.97 -11.59 25.77
N ALA A 20 11.67 -11.45 25.53
CA ALA A 20 11.09 -11.51 24.21
C ALA A 20 11.83 -10.49 23.34
N LYS A 21 12.65 -10.96 22.39
CA LYS A 21 13.24 -10.10 21.37
C LYS A 21 12.09 -9.54 20.55
N THR A 22 11.87 -8.24 20.68
CA THR A 22 11.12 -7.43 19.73
C THR A 22 11.59 -7.77 18.31
N GLY A 23 10.64 -8.04 17.41
CA GLY A 23 10.88 -8.58 16.08
C GLY A 23 11.77 -7.70 15.22
N ASP A 24 13.07 -7.98 15.28
CA ASP A 24 14.06 -7.51 14.32
C ASP A 24 13.96 -8.40 13.07
N SER A 25 13.85 -7.76 11.91
CA SER A 25 13.83 -8.42 10.61
C SER A 25 15.13 -9.22 10.41
N ASP A 26 15.00 -10.49 10.02
CA ASP A 26 16.16 -11.35 9.69
C ASP A 26 16.93 -10.75 8.50
N PRO A 27 18.19 -10.31 8.70
CA PRO A 27 18.96 -9.63 7.66
C PRO A 27 19.15 -10.45 6.38
N SER A 28 19.10 -11.79 6.48
CA SER A 28 19.26 -12.69 5.34
C SER A 28 18.04 -12.73 4.41
N LYS A 29 16.90 -12.22 4.87
CA LYS A 29 15.62 -12.20 4.13
C LYS A 29 15.27 -10.84 3.54
N LEU A 30 16.07 -9.83 3.87
CA LEU A 30 15.88 -8.47 3.38
C LEU A 30 16.35 -8.36 1.92
N LYS A 31 15.51 -7.78 1.08
CA LYS A 31 15.90 -7.34 -0.26
C LYS A 31 16.29 -5.88 -0.20
N ARG A 32 17.33 -5.50 -0.95
CA ARG A 32 17.80 -4.12 -1.06
C ARG A 32 17.73 -3.70 -2.52
N PHE A 33 17.24 -2.49 -2.73
CA PHE A 33 17.13 -1.90 -4.05
C PHE A 33 17.72 -0.49 -4.04
N ASP A 34 18.43 -0.15 -5.10
CA ASP A 34 18.90 1.22 -5.29
C ASP A 34 17.70 2.13 -5.56
N LEU A 35 17.60 3.20 -4.77
CA LEU A 35 16.60 4.24 -4.94
C LEU A 35 17.30 5.55 -5.32
N LYS A 36 16.79 6.20 -6.35
CA LYS A 36 17.12 7.57 -6.74
C LYS A 36 15.83 8.36 -6.77
N GLY A 37 15.89 9.62 -6.34
CA GLY A 37 14.68 10.44 -6.38
C GLY A 37 14.87 11.83 -5.83
N LYS A 38 13.81 12.61 -5.92
CA LYS A 38 13.71 13.96 -5.37
C LYS A 38 12.82 13.95 -4.14
N ILE A 39 13.30 14.55 -3.05
CA ILE A 39 12.48 14.72 -1.85
C ILE A 39 11.35 15.70 -2.15
N VAL A 40 10.11 15.26 -1.97
CA VAL A 40 8.91 16.08 -2.13
C VAL A 40 8.54 16.75 -0.80
N SER A 41 8.56 15.99 0.30
CA SER A 41 8.26 16.49 1.65
C SER A 41 8.97 15.64 2.71
N VAL A 42 9.13 16.20 3.91
CA VAL A 42 9.74 15.51 5.06
C VAL A 42 8.78 15.60 6.24
N ASP A 43 8.26 14.46 6.68
CA ASP A 43 7.43 14.36 7.88
C ASP A 43 8.27 13.82 9.04
N LYS A 44 8.83 14.76 9.81
CA LYS A 44 9.66 14.44 10.98
C LYS A 44 8.86 13.81 12.13
N ALA A 45 7.56 14.10 12.23
CA ALA A 45 6.72 13.56 13.29
C ALA A 45 6.33 12.11 13.00
N GLY A 46 6.01 11.80 11.75
CA GLY A 46 5.72 10.45 11.27
C GLY A 46 6.96 9.62 10.92
N GLY A 47 8.16 10.22 10.98
CA GLY A 47 9.42 9.54 10.71
C GLY A 47 9.60 9.05 9.27
N LYS A 48 9.03 9.79 8.31
CA LYS A 48 8.94 9.41 6.90
C LYS A 48 9.28 10.57 5.96
N VAL A 49 9.60 10.23 4.73
CA VAL A 49 9.93 11.18 3.66
C VAL A 49 9.16 10.82 2.40
N ALA A 50 8.47 11.80 1.80
CA ALA A 50 7.86 11.62 0.49
C ALA A 50 8.92 11.84 -0.58
N ILE A 51 9.12 10.86 -1.46
CA ILE A 51 10.11 10.94 -2.53
C ILE A 51 9.43 10.63 -3.86
N ASP A 52 9.62 11.54 -4.82
CA ASP A 52 9.41 11.30 -6.24
C ASP A 52 10.61 10.49 -6.75
N HIS A 53 10.46 9.17 -6.77
CA HIS A 53 11.56 8.25 -7.06
C HIS A 53 11.53 7.81 -8.52
N ASP A 54 12.72 7.59 -9.07
CA ASP A 54 12.92 6.96 -10.37
C ASP A 54 12.44 5.50 -10.34
N GLU A 55 12.34 4.87 -11.51
CA GLU A 55 12.08 3.43 -11.59
C GLU A 55 13.12 2.65 -10.78
N ILE A 56 12.63 1.71 -9.97
CA ILE A 56 13.44 0.74 -9.22
C ILE A 56 13.35 -0.59 -9.99
N PRO A 57 14.40 -0.96 -10.75
CA PRO A 57 14.35 -2.09 -11.67
C PRO A 57 13.92 -3.38 -10.98
N GLY A 58 12.89 -4.03 -11.54
CA GLY A 58 12.38 -5.30 -11.03
C GLY A 58 11.60 -5.22 -9.72
N TYR A 59 11.29 -4.01 -9.23
CA TYR A 59 10.53 -3.83 -8.00
C TYR A 59 9.34 -2.88 -8.15
N MET A 60 9.56 -1.63 -8.56
CA MET A 60 8.48 -0.65 -8.72
C MET A 60 8.80 0.42 -9.77
N SER A 61 7.77 0.90 -10.44
CA SER A 61 7.87 2.01 -11.39
C SER A 61 8.05 3.35 -10.69
N ALA A 62 8.52 4.36 -11.42
CA ALA A 62 8.68 5.71 -10.89
C ALA A 62 7.34 6.28 -10.38
N MET A 63 7.33 6.78 -9.14
CA MET A 63 6.17 7.42 -8.51
C MET A 63 6.59 8.27 -7.31
N THR A 64 5.66 9.07 -6.79
CA THR A 64 5.83 9.74 -5.50
C THR A 64 5.18 8.92 -4.40
N MET A 65 5.95 8.51 -3.39
CA MET A 65 5.42 7.79 -2.24
C MET A 65 6.16 8.13 -0.94
N ASP A 66 5.49 7.87 0.18
CA ASP A 66 6.07 8.00 1.52
C ASP A 66 6.95 6.79 1.84
N PHE A 67 8.17 7.06 2.29
CA PHE A 67 9.10 6.05 2.76
C PHE A 67 9.44 6.27 4.23
N PRO A 68 9.25 5.27 5.11
CA PRO A 68 9.78 5.30 6.46
C PRO A 68 11.31 5.39 6.44
N VAL A 69 11.90 6.17 7.36
CA VAL A 69 13.35 6.28 7.48
C VAL A 69 13.81 5.59 8.75
N ARG A 70 14.80 4.70 8.67
CA ARG A 70 15.24 3.97 9.87
C ARG A 70 16.01 4.85 10.85
N ASP A 71 16.93 5.65 10.32
CA ASP A 71 17.69 6.63 11.11
C ASP A 71 16.94 7.96 11.16
N GLN A 72 16.19 8.19 12.24
CA GLN A 72 15.38 9.39 12.40
C GLN A 72 16.22 10.67 12.50
N VAL A 73 17.52 10.58 12.82
CA VAL A 73 18.41 11.75 12.93
C VAL A 73 18.60 12.40 11.57
N ILE A 74 18.70 11.62 10.50
CA ILE A 74 18.95 12.10 9.14
C ILE A 74 17.81 12.98 8.60
N LEU A 75 16.58 12.82 9.12
CA LEU A 75 15.43 13.63 8.72
C LEU A 75 15.64 15.12 9.00
N ASN A 76 16.57 15.48 9.89
CA ASN A 76 16.92 16.88 10.14
C ASN A 76 17.71 17.53 9.02
N ASP A 77 18.46 16.73 8.25
CA ASP A 77 19.33 17.20 7.18
C ASP A 77 18.65 17.10 5.79
N LEU A 78 17.57 16.32 5.70
CA LEU A 78 16.76 16.20 4.49
C LEU A 78 15.93 17.47 4.26
N LYS A 79 15.91 17.92 2.99
CA LYS A 79 15.17 19.11 2.57
C LYS A 79 14.32 18.77 1.34
N PRO A 80 13.06 19.23 1.28
CA PRO A 80 12.28 19.21 0.04
C PRO A 80 13.06 19.85 -1.10
N GLY A 81 12.97 19.24 -2.28
CA GLY A 81 13.70 19.62 -3.49
C GLY A 81 15.07 18.97 -3.66
N SER A 82 15.66 18.39 -2.62
CA SER A 82 16.96 17.73 -2.73
C SER A 82 16.88 16.44 -3.55
N LEU A 83 17.88 16.20 -4.41
CA LEU A 83 18.06 14.89 -5.04
C LEU A 83 18.86 13.97 -4.14
N ILE A 84 18.40 12.75 -3.97
CA ILE A 84 19.03 11.75 -3.10
C ILE A 84 19.32 10.44 -3.83
N ARG A 85 20.22 9.67 -3.23
CA ARG A 85 20.35 8.22 -3.39
C ARG A 85 20.09 7.56 -2.06
N ALA A 86 19.45 6.40 -2.06
CA ALA A 86 19.21 5.60 -0.87
C ALA A 86 19.15 4.12 -1.23
N GLU A 87 19.20 3.25 -0.23
CA GLU A 87 18.80 1.87 -0.35
C GLU A 87 17.38 1.71 0.18
N LEU A 88 16.47 1.24 -0.67
CA LEU A 88 15.17 0.76 -0.25
C LEU A 88 15.31 -0.67 0.27
N VAL A 89 15.13 -0.85 1.56
CA VAL A 89 15.18 -2.15 2.24
C VAL A 89 13.76 -2.68 2.38
N VAL A 90 13.54 -3.91 1.94
CA VAL A 90 12.22 -4.55 1.88
C VAL A 90 12.24 -5.89 2.60
N ASP A 91 11.37 -6.03 3.58
CA ASP A 91 11.10 -7.23 4.36
C ASP A 91 9.73 -7.80 3.95
N ASN A 92 9.67 -8.38 2.74
CA ASN A 92 8.45 -8.97 2.19
C ASN A 92 7.72 -9.92 3.18
N PRO A 93 8.41 -10.80 3.93
CA PRO A 93 7.75 -11.67 4.91
C PRO A 93 6.95 -10.93 5.98
N ASN A 94 7.37 -9.73 6.37
CA ASN A 94 6.74 -8.95 7.43
C ASN A 94 6.02 -7.69 6.92
N GLY A 95 5.97 -7.48 5.59
CA GLY A 95 5.36 -6.31 4.96
C GLY A 95 6.09 -4.98 5.18
N LYS A 96 7.24 -4.99 5.86
CA LYS A 96 7.97 -3.77 6.22
C LYS A 96 8.89 -3.31 5.09
N PHE A 97 9.05 -2.01 4.98
CA PHE A 97 10.07 -1.39 4.13
C PHE A 97 10.52 -0.07 4.73
N TRP A 98 11.76 0.33 4.45
CA TRP A 98 12.32 1.60 4.92
C TRP A 98 13.52 2.00 4.05
N LEU A 99 13.93 3.25 4.18
CA LEU A 99 15.17 3.74 3.61
C LEU A 99 16.34 3.59 4.57
N ASP A 100 17.45 3.15 3.98
CA ASP A 100 18.77 3.04 4.60
C ASP A 100 19.78 3.76 3.69
N ASN A 101 20.96 4.10 4.23
CA ASN A 101 22.06 4.68 3.45
C ASN A 101 21.67 5.90 2.59
N ILE A 102 20.87 6.82 3.13
CA ILE A 102 20.41 8.01 2.40
C ILE A 102 21.56 9.00 2.24
N VAL A 103 21.83 9.42 1.00
CA VAL A 103 22.85 10.41 0.65
C VAL A 103 22.23 11.49 -0.23
N THR A 104 22.39 12.75 0.18
CA THR A 104 22.01 13.90 -0.66
C THR A 104 23.04 14.08 -1.77
N THR A 105 22.60 13.93 -3.01
CA THR A 105 23.45 14.06 -4.21
C THR A 105 23.47 15.47 -4.79
N SER A 106 22.41 16.26 -4.56
CA SER A 106 22.39 17.69 -4.87
C SER A 106 21.38 18.42 -3.97
N ALA A 107 21.71 19.65 -3.61
CA ALA A 107 20.81 20.54 -2.88
C ALA A 107 19.68 21.07 -3.80
N PRO A 108 18.57 21.57 -3.23
CA PRO A 108 17.46 22.11 -4.00
C PRO A 108 17.93 23.27 -4.90
N GLY A 109 17.52 23.27 -6.17
CA GLY A 109 17.79 24.35 -7.09
C GLY A 109 16.81 25.53 -6.93
N PRO A 110 17.13 26.71 -7.50
CA PRO A 110 16.17 27.81 -7.59
C PRO A 110 15.01 27.41 -8.52
N GLY A 111 13.95 26.86 -7.94
CA GLY A 111 12.81 26.26 -8.65
C GLY A 111 12.22 25.05 -7.91
N ASP A 112 13.00 24.41 -7.04
CA ASP A 112 12.56 23.26 -6.23
C ASP A 112 11.92 23.69 -4.90
N ALA A 113 11.14 24.78 -4.93
CA ALA A 113 10.32 25.14 -3.77
C ALA A 113 9.47 23.92 -3.38
N PRO A 114 9.32 23.62 -2.08
CA PRO A 114 8.48 22.51 -1.64
C PRO A 114 7.13 22.62 -2.37
N LEU A 115 6.72 21.55 -3.06
CA LEU A 115 5.35 21.50 -3.54
C LEU A 115 4.49 21.73 -2.30
N PRO A 116 3.54 22.68 -2.34
CA PRO A 116 2.66 22.88 -1.20
C PRO A 116 2.06 21.53 -0.89
N VAL A 117 2.32 21.02 0.32
CA VAL A 117 1.63 19.85 0.83
C VAL A 117 0.16 20.27 0.82
N LYS A 118 -0.57 19.83 -0.19
CA LYS A 118 -1.99 20.09 -0.29
C LYS A 118 -2.60 19.24 0.83
N GLU A 119 -2.73 19.81 2.01
CA GLU A 119 -3.61 19.30 3.06
C GLU A 119 -5.06 19.45 2.59
N GLU A 120 -5.40 18.93 1.41
CA GLU A 120 -6.78 18.68 1.04
C GLU A 120 -7.18 17.40 1.76
N VAL A 121 -7.48 17.55 3.05
CA VAL A 121 -8.19 16.53 3.80
C VAL A 121 -9.56 16.38 3.15
N ALA A 122 -9.91 15.14 2.79
CA ALA A 122 -11.23 14.83 2.25
C ALA A 122 -12.31 15.45 3.16
N VAL A 123 -13.09 16.37 2.60
CA VAL A 123 -14.11 17.10 3.37
C VAL A 123 -15.40 16.29 3.32
N GLU A 124 -15.82 15.77 4.48
CA GLU A 124 -17.12 15.10 4.60
C GLU A 124 -18.25 15.99 4.09
N GLY A 125 -19.15 15.42 3.29
CA GLY A 125 -20.27 16.14 2.67
C GLY A 125 -19.94 16.88 1.36
N LYS A 126 -18.67 16.94 0.94
CA LYS A 126 -18.32 17.36 -0.43
C LYS A 126 -18.88 16.32 -1.42
N PRO A 127 -19.65 16.73 -2.44
CA PRO A 127 -20.20 15.79 -3.41
C PRO A 127 -19.10 15.25 -4.33
N MET A 128 -19.07 13.93 -4.54
CA MET A 128 -18.12 13.27 -5.45
C MET A 128 -18.17 13.88 -6.85
N ILE A 129 -17.02 14.01 -7.49
CA ILE A 129 -16.96 14.49 -8.88
C ILE A 129 -17.45 13.44 -9.88
N ASP A 130 -18.03 13.90 -10.99
CA ASP A 130 -18.34 13.04 -12.13
C ASP A 130 -17.06 12.46 -12.77
N PHE A 131 -17.15 11.20 -13.18
CA PHE A 131 -16.12 10.44 -13.89
C PHE A 131 -16.73 9.47 -14.91
N SER A 132 -15.92 9.05 -15.88
CA SER A 132 -16.26 8.08 -16.91
C SER A 132 -15.06 7.17 -17.21
N LEU A 133 -15.06 5.98 -16.62
CA LEU A 133 -14.01 4.98 -16.75
C LEU A 133 -14.47 3.79 -17.60
N ILE A 134 -13.56 2.87 -17.91
CA ILE A 134 -13.84 1.57 -18.54
C ILE A 134 -13.55 0.47 -17.52
N ASP A 135 -14.51 -0.43 -17.30
CA ASP A 135 -14.36 -1.56 -16.39
C ASP A 135 -13.70 -2.79 -17.03
N GLN A 136 -13.46 -3.80 -16.20
CA GLN A 136 -12.83 -5.07 -16.57
C GLN A 136 -13.58 -5.87 -17.66
N ASP A 137 -14.85 -5.53 -17.93
CA ASP A 137 -15.66 -6.13 -18.99
C ASP A 137 -15.80 -5.22 -20.22
N ASN A 138 -14.94 -4.20 -20.34
CA ASN A 138 -14.97 -3.18 -21.39
C ASN A 138 -16.27 -2.36 -21.40
N LYS A 139 -16.94 -2.20 -20.25
CA LYS A 139 -18.15 -1.38 -20.14
C LYS A 139 -17.84 -0.02 -19.51
N PRO A 140 -18.54 1.05 -19.93
CA PRO A 140 -18.43 2.33 -19.27
C PRO A 140 -18.91 2.24 -17.82
N VAL A 141 -18.21 2.91 -16.92
CA VAL A 141 -18.59 3.10 -15.51
C VAL A 141 -18.52 4.57 -15.16
N SER A 142 -19.57 5.08 -14.55
CA SER A 142 -19.70 6.48 -14.16
C SER A 142 -20.26 6.61 -12.75
N LEU A 143 -20.18 7.81 -12.18
CA LEU A 143 -20.76 8.11 -10.87
C LEU A 143 -22.26 7.76 -10.79
N LYS A 144 -22.99 7.86 -11.90
CA LYS A 144 -24.42 7.54 -11.99
C LYS A 144 -24.74 6.07 -11.69
N ASP A 145 -23.80 5.15 -11.91
CA ASP A 145 -24.00 3.72 -11.63
C ASP A 145 -24.12 3.41 -10.13
N PHE A 146 -23.68 4.36 -9.31
CA PHE A 146 -23.66 4.30 -7.84
C PHE A 146 -24.77 5.13 -7.19
N ALA A 147 -25.57 5.87 -7.97
CA ALA A 147 -26.65 6.70 -7.44
C ALA A 147 -27.66 5.88 -6.63
N GLY A 148 -27.98 6.35 -5.43
CA GLY A 148 -28.92 5.69 -4.51
C GLY A 148 -28.39 4.41 -3.85
N LYS A 149 -27.11 4.07 -4.05
CA LYS A 149 -26.45 2.91 -3.43
C LYS A 149 -25.43 3.35 -2.40
N SER A 150 -25.18 2.51 -1.41
CA SER A 150 -23.98 2.62 -0.59
C SER A 150 -22.80 2.10 -1.40
N TRP A 151 -21.68 2.83 -1.43
CA TRP A 151 -20.52 2.36 -2.18
C TRP A 151 -19.20 2.80 -1.57
N ALA A 152 -18.16 2.02 -1.85
CA ALA A 152 -16.79 2.32 -1.47
C ALA A 152 -15.89 2.35 -2.71
N LEU A 153 -14.94 3.28 -2.68
CA LEU A 153 -13.94 3.49 -3.71
C LEU A 153 -12.55 3.24 -3.14
N THR A 154 -11.67 2.63 -3.94
CA THR A 154 -10.23 2.58 -3.65
C THR A 154 -9.42 2.73 -4.93
N PHE A 155 -8.13 3.05 -4.78
CA PHE A 155 -7.15 3.03 -5.85
C PHE A 155 -6.21 1.83 -5.71
N ILE A 156 -5.89 1.18 -6.82
CA ILE A 156 -4.95 0.05 -6.89
C ILE A 156 -4.12 0.12 -8.17
N TYR A 157 -3.14 -0.76 -8.31
CA TYR A 157 -2.64 -1.20 -9.61
C TYR A 157 -2.23 -2.67 -9.49
N SER A 158 -2.33 -3.41 -10.58
CA SER A 158 -2.22 -4.87 -10.51
C SER A 158 -0.83 -5.40 -10.18
N GLU A 159 0.22 -4.60 -10.39
CA GLU A 159 1.64 -4.96 -10.17
C GLU A 159 2.20 -4.48 -8.83
N CYS A 160 1.34 -4.02 -7.91
CA CYS A 160 1.78 -3.55 -6.61
C CYS A 160 2.55 -4.64 -5.83
N PRO A 161 3.84 -4.43 -5.55
CA PRO A 161 4.66 -5.44 -4.89
C PRO A 161 4.48 -5.43 -3.37
N LEU A 162 3.90 -4.37 -2.81
CA LEU A 162 3.79 -4.18 -1.36
C LEU A 162 2.54 -4.91 -0.83
N PRO A 163 2.70 -5.89 0.08
CA PRO A 163 1.60 -6.70 0.58
C PRO A 163 0.57 -5.88 1.36
N ASP A 164 1.00 -4.85 2.08
CA ASP A 164 0.15 -4.05 2.96
C ASP A 164 -0.63 -2.93 2.23
N PHE A 165 -0.45 -2.77 0.92
CA PHE A 165 -1.11 -1.73 0.12
C PHE A 165 -2.18 -2.34 -0.79
N CYS A 166 -1.99 -2.31 -2.12
CA CYS A 166 -3.01 -2.78 -3.07
C CYS A 166 -3.38 -4.25 -2.84
N ILE A 167 -2.43 -5.09 -2.39
CA ILE A 167 -2.70 -6.51 -2.11
C ILE A 167 -3.66 -6.65 -0.92
N ALA A 168 -3.36 -6.01 0.21
CA ALA A 168 -4.24 -6.01 1.39
C ALA A 168 -5.60 -5.37 1.08
N MET A 169 -5.61 -4.25 0.36
CA MET A 169 -6.84 -3.55 -0.01
C MET A 169 -7.73 -4.38 -0.93
N SER A 170 -7.17 -5.02 -1.96
CA SER A 170 -7.91 -5.91 -2.85
C SER A 170 -8.41 -7.15 -2.13
N LYS A 171 -7.69 -7.66 -1.14
CA LYS A 171 -8.19 -8.72 -0.26
C LYS A 171 -9.41 -8.25 0.53
N HIS A 172 -9.36 -7.07 1.15
CA HIS A 172 -10.49 -6.51 1.89
C HIS A 172 -11.71 -6.27 0.99
N PHE A 173 -11.50 -5.74 -0.22
CA PHE A 173 -12.57 -5.54 -1.20
C PHE A 173 -13.17 -6.87 -1.68
N SER A 174 -12.36 -7.90 -1.91
CA SER A 174 -12.84 -9.24 -2.23
C SER A 174 -13.67 -9.84 -1.09
N ASP A 175 -13.17 -9.77 0.14
CA ASP A 175 -13.87 -10.27 1.33
C ASP A 175 -15.21 -9.54 1.54
N ALA A 176 -15.23 -8.23 1.32
CA ALA A 176 -16.45 -7.42 1.36
C ALA A 176 -17.42 -7.81 0.23
N ALA A 177 -16.94 -7.96 -1.01
CA ALA A 177 -17.75 -8.36 -2.16
C ALA A 177 -18.43 -9.71 -1.93
N ASN A 178 -17.69 -10.69 -1.39
CA ASN A 178 -18.22 -12.01 -1.05
C ASN A 178 -19.32 -11.93 0.01
N LYS A 179 -19.10 -11.19 1.11
CA LYS A 179 -20.12 -10.99 2.16
C LYS A 179 -21.36 -10.27 1.65
N ILE A 180 -21.19 -9.26 0.79
CA ILE A 180 -22.30 -8.55 0.15
C ILE A 180 -23.10 -9.53 -0.73
N ALA A 181 -22.43 -10.41 -1.48
CA ALA A 181 -23.07 -11.38 -2.36
C ALA A 181 -23.89 -12.46 -1.62
N GLU A 182 -23.62 -12.67 -0.33
CA GLU A 182 -24.34 -13.62 0.53
C GLU A 182 -25.64 -13.04 1.12
N ASN A 183 -25.83 -11.72 1.04
CA ASN A 183 -27.00 -11.03 1.57
C ASN A 183 -27.75 -10.28 0.45
N GLU A 184 -28.99 -10.65 0.17
CA GLU A 184 -29.76 -10.09 -0.94
C GLU A 184 -30.04 -8.58 -0.81
N GLU A 185 -30.24 -8.07 0.40
CA GLU A 185 -30.42 -6.63 0.63
C GLU A 185 -29.14 -5.85 0.33
N LEU A 186 -28.00 -6.33 0.83
CA LEU A 186 -26.69 -5.71 0.57
C LEU A 186 -26.33 -5.80 -0.90
N LYS A 187 -26.56 -6.95 -1.54
CA LYS A 187 -26.32 -7.16 -2.97
C LYS A 187 -27.07 -6.16 -3.83
N GLN A 188 -28.32 -5.84 -3.47
CA GLN A 188 -29.11 -4.85 -4.21
C GLN A 188 -28.57 -3.43 -4.01
N ASN A 189 -28.13 -3.09 -2.80
CA ASN A 189 -27.88 -1.70 -2.39
C ASN A 189 -26.41 -1.30 -2.24
N THR A 190 -25.45 -2.22 -2.42
CA THR A 190 -24.02 -1.96 -2.16
C THR A 190 -23.15 -2.20 -3.38
N ARG A 191 -22.20 -1.30 -3.67
CA ARG A 191 -21.22 -1.46 -4.77
C ARG A 191 -19.82 -1.12 -4.31
N LEU A 192 -18.82 -1.75 -4.93
CA LEU A 192 -17.41 -1.51 -4.69
C LEU A 192 -16.73 -1.16 -6.01
N LEU A 193 -15.88 -0.14 -5.99
CA LEU A 193 -15.10 0.28 -7.15
C LEU A 193 -13.62 0.33 -6.78
N SER A 194 -12.78 -0.35 -7.56
CA SER A 194 -11.33 -0.19 -7.52
C SER A 194 -10.88 0.48 -8.81
N ILE A 195 -10.26 1.65 -8.73
CA ILE A 195 -9.71 2.36 -9.88
C ILE A 195 -8.23 2.06 -9.99
N SER A 196 -7.78 1.60 -11.16
CA SER A 196 -6.36 1.48 -11.45
C SER A 196 -5.74 2.86 -11.68
N PHE A 197 -4.62 3.15 -11.02
CA PHE A 197 -3.79 4.31 -11.31
C PHE A 197 -2.63 4.03 -12.29
N ASP A 198 -2.64 2.86 -12.93
CA ASP A 198 -1.65 2.48 -13.93
C ASP A 198 -2.30 2.12 -15.28
N PRO A 199 -2.89 3.11 -15.96
CA PRO A 199 -3.67 2.87 -17.18
C PRO A 199 -2.82 2.40 -18.36
N LYS A 200 -1.49 2.46 -18.27
CA LYS A 200 -0.58 1.96 -19.31
C LYS A 200 -0.46 0.44 -19.29
N ARG A 201 -0.57 -0.20 -18.13
CA ARG A 201 -0.41 -1.66 -17.95
C ARG A 201 -1.70 -2.37 -17.58
N ASP A 202 -2.59 -1.71 -16.86
CA ASP A 202 -3.84 -2.29 -16.37
C ASP A 202 -4.97 -2.18 -17.41
N THR A 203 -4.91 -3.07 -18.42
CA THR A 203 -6.01 -3.23 -19.39
C THR A 203 -7.24 -3.87 -18.74
N PRO A 204 -8.44 -3.73 -19.33
CA PRO A 204 -9.65 -4.41 -18.85
C PRO A 204 -9.45 -5.92 -18.61
N GLU A 205 -8.77 -6.62 -19.51
CA GLU A 205 -8.50 -8.06 -19.42
C GLU A 205 -7.58 -8.39 -18.23
N ARG A 206 -6.59 -7.53 -17.98
CA ARG A 206 -5.68 -7.69 -16.85
C ARG A 206 -6.39 -7.44 -15.52
N LEU A 207 -7.22 -6.39 -15.45
CA LEU A 207 -8.06 -6.10 -14.28
C LEU A 207 -9.08 -7.20 -14.00
N LYS A 208 -9.64 -7.80 -15.05
CA LYS A 208 -10.54 -8.96 -14.93
C LYS A 208 -9.82 -10.15 -14.29
N SER A 209 -8.63 -10.46 -14.82
CA SER A 209 -7.80 -11.55 -14.30
C SER A 209 -7.37 -11.30 -12.85
N TYR A 210 -7.00 -10.06 -12.54
CA TYR A 210 -6.65 -9.62 -11.18
C TYR A 210 -7.83 -9.83 -10.22
N GLY A 211 -9.00 -9.28 -10.51
CA GLY A 211 -10.19 -9.39 -9.67
C GLY A 211 -10.65 -10.84 -9.45
N LEU A 212 -10.69 -11.65 -10.50
CA LEU A 212 -11.02 -13.08 -10.39
C LEU A 212 -10.02 -13.85 -9.52
N GLY A 213 -8.74 -13.47 -9.58
CA GLY A 213 -7.69 -14.04 -8.73
C GLY A 213 -7.96 -13.84 -7.23
N TYR A 214 -8.56 -12.71 -6.84
CA TYR A 214 -8.94 -12.44 -5.45
C TYR A 214 -10.28 -13.02 -5.04
N LEU A 215 -11.28 -13.02 -5.94
CA LEU A 215 -12.63 -13.50 -5.64
C LEU A 215 -12.68 -15.04 -5.52
N GLY A 216 -11.87 -15.75 -6.29
CA GLY A 216 -11.95 -17.20 -6.40
C GLY A 216 -13.04 -17.66 -7.37
N LYS A 217 -12.86 -18.88 -7.93
CA LYS A 217 -13.66 -19.39 -9.05
C LYS A 217 -15.14 -19.61 -8.74
N ASP A 218 -15.47 -19.89 -7.47
CA ASP A 218 -16.83 -20.24 -7.04
C ASP A 218 -17.56 -19.08 -6.34
N SER A 219 -16.97 -17.87 -6.36
CA SER A 219 -17.56 -16.70 -5.72
C SER A 219 -18.83 -16.25 -6.44
N LYS A 220 -19.87 -15.95 -5.65
CA LYS A 220 -21.10 -15.31 -6.15
C LYS A 220 -20.89 -13.87 -6.63
N ALA A 221 -19.75 -13.25 -6.29
CA ALA A 221 -19.37 -11.92 -6.74
C ALA A 221 -18.49 -11.94 -8.01
N ALA A 222 -18.14 -13.13 -8.53
CA ALA A 222 -17.29 -13.29 -9.71
C ALA A 222 -17.90 -12.77 -11.03
N ASP A 223 -19.19 -12.40 -11.02
CA ASP A 223 -19.87 -11.73 -12.14
C ASP A 223 -19.59 -10.21 -12.20
N PHE A 224 -18.81 -9.69 -11.25
CA PHE A 224 -18.46 -8.27 -11.12
C PHE A 224 -19.68 -7.33 -10.99
N SER A 225 -20.83 -7.85 -10.57
CA SER A 225 -22.04 -7.04 -10.32
C SER A 225 -21.93 -6.18 -9.05
N ILE A 226 -21.07 -6.59 -8.11
CA ILE A 226 -20.84 -5.95 -6.80
C ILE A 226 -19.53 -5.17 -6.80
N TRP A 227 -18.41 -5.82 -7.14
CA TRP A 227 -17.07 -5.22 -7.18
C TRP A 227 -16.65 -5.03 -8.62
N LYS A 228 -16.38 -3.80 -9.02
CA LYS A 228 -15.83 -3.46 -10.34
C LYS A 228 -14.40 -2.98 -10.22
N LEU A 229 -13.60 -3.30 -11.22
CA LEU A 229 -12.25 -2.77 -11.41
C LEU A 229 -12.24 -1.96 -12.70
N ALA A 230 -11.80 -0.70 -12.64
CA ALA A 230 -11.86 0.20 -13.78
C ALA A 230 -10.57 0.97 -13.97
N ALA A 231 -10.30 1.37 -15.20
CA ALA A 231 -9.21 2.26 -15.59
C ALA A 231 -9.71 3.34 -16.56
N GLY A 232 -8.94 4.39 -16.71
CA GLY A 232 -9.26 5.52 -17.59
C GLY A 232 -8.00 6.25 -18.04
N LYS A 233 -8.15 7.50 -18.48
CA LYS A 233 -6.98 8.33 -18.79
C LYS A 233 -6.31 8.78 -17.49
N ASP A 234 -4.98 8.90 -17.50
CA ASP A 234 -4.19 9.32 -16.33
C ASP A 234 -4.70 10.65 -15.73
N GLU A 235 -5.01 11.64 -16.58
CA GLU A 235 -5.58 12.93 -16.16
C GLU A 235 -6.90 12.77 -15.40
N GLU A 236 -7.77 11.87 -15.87
CA GLU A 236 -9.06 11.62 -15.24
C GLU A 236 -8.89 10.90 -13.90
N ILE A 237 -7.99 9.93 -13.82
CA ILE A 237 -7.69 9.23 -12.56
C ILE A 237 -7.13 10.19 -11.50
N ARG A 238 -6.19 11.07 -11.88
CA ARG A 238 -5.65 12.08 -10.97
C ARG A 238 -6.73 13.01 -10.45
N LYS A 239 -7.63 13.46 -11.31
CA LYS A 239 -8.76 14.30 -10.91
C LYS A 239 -9.65 13.61 -9.86
N ILE A 240 -9.87 12.29 -9.97
CA ILE A 240 -10.64 11.51 -8.99
C ILE A 240 -9.86 11.35 -7.68
N ALA A 241 -8.54 11.15 -7.76
CA ALA A 241 -7.68 10.99 -6.58
C ALA A 241 -7.50 12.30 -5.79
N ASP A 242 -7.53 13.44 -6.47
CA ASP A 242 -7.42 14.79 -5.87
C ASP A 242 -8.78 15.31 -5.32
N PHE A 243 -9.80 14.46 -5.22
CA PHE A 243 -11.13 14.83 -4.73
C PHE A 243 -11.18 15.03 -3.22
#